data_AF-A0A7S0G214-F1
#
_entry.id   AF-A0A7S0G214-F1
#
_cell.length_a   1.000
_cell.length_b   1.000
_cell.length_c   1.000
_cell.angle_alpha   90.00
_cell.angle_beta   90.00
_cell.angle_gamma   90.00
#
_symmetry.space_group_name_H-M   'P 1'
#
loop_
_entity.id
_entity.type
_entity.pdbx_description
1 polymer ?
#
loop_
_entity_poly.entity_id
_entity_poly.type
_entity_poly.pdbx_seq_one_letter_code
_entity_poly.pdbx_strand_id
1 'polypeptide(L)'
;FRAATELGMRTVGVYAQEDRHSLHRYKCDESYQLADSITPVGAYLDINNIIGIAKDKNVDAIHPGYGFLSENSNFAKACEENGITFVGPQAKVLRLFGDKTEARKLAI
;
A
#
# COMPACT_ATOMS: atom_id res chain seq x y z
N PHE A 1 -1.84 -8.66 -8.51
CA PHE A 1 -3.14 -8.83 -9.22
C PHE A 1 -3.46 -10.29 -9.50
N ARG A 2 -2.63 -11.07 -10.21
CA ARG A 2 -2.92 -12.48 -10.56
C ARG A 2 -3.53 -13.33 -9.43
N ALA A 3 -2.89 -13.40 -8.26
CA ALA A 3 -3.42 -14.15 -7.12
C ALA A 3 -4.81 -13.67 -6.66
N ALA A 4 -5.05 -12.36 -6.64
CA ALA A 4 -6.36 -11.80 -6.30
C ALA A 4 -7.41 -12.16 -7.37
N THR A 5 -7.04 -12.11 -8.65
CA THR A 5 -7.90 -12.53 -9.76
C THR A 5 -8.25 -14.01 -9.69
N GLU A 6 -7.29 -14.88 -9.36
CA GLU A 6 -7.51 -16.32 -9.15
C GLU A 6 -8.48 -16.61 -7.99
N LEU A 7 -8.53 -15.71 -7.01
CA LEU A 7 -9.47 -15.75 -5.88
C LEU A 7 -10.81 -15.06 -6.19
N GLY A 8 -11.03 -14.59 -7.43
CA GLY A 8 -12.26 -13.89 -7.82
C GLY A 8 -12.42 -12.50 -7.21
N MET A 9 -11.33 -11.89 -6.73
CA MET A 9 -11.34 -10.56 -6.13
C MET A 9 -11.15 -9.49 -7.21
N ARG A 10 -11.90 -8.39 -7.10
CA ARG A 10 -11.68 -7.17 -7.90
C ARG A 10 -10.33 -6.56 -7.55
N THR A 11 -9.59 -6.12 -8.56
CA THR A 11 -8.25 -5.56 -8.43
C THR A 11 -8.19 -4.09 -8.81
N VAL A 12 -7.60 -3.28 -7.93
CA VAL A 12 -7.37 -1.85 -8.16
C VAL A 12 -5.87 -1.58 -8.13
N GLY A 13 -5.35 -0.90 -9.15
CA GLY A 13 -3.97 -0.42 -9.22
C GLY A 13 -3.87 1.09 -9.06
N VAL A 14 -2.70 1.54 -8.58
CA VAL A 14 -2.35 2.97 -8.50
C VAL A 14 -1.05 3.21 -9.26
N TYR A 15 -0.91 4.37 -9.90
CA TYR A 15 0.28 4.70 -10.69
C TYR A 15 0.65 6.19 -10.60
N ALA A 16 1.95 6.49 -10.62
CA ALA A 16 2.45 7.86 -10.80
C ALA A 16 2.34 8.28 -12.28
N GLN A 17 2.31 9.58 -12.58
CA GLN A 17 2.16 10.09 -13.95
C GLN A 17 3.26 9.58 -14.91
N GLU A 18 4.47 9.42 -14.40
CA GLU A 18 5.61 8.87 -15.14
C GLU A 18 5.41 7.39 -15.48
N ASP A 19 4.64 6.67 -14.67
CA ASP A 19 4.31 5.25 -14.81
C ASP A 19 2.99 4.99 -15.57
N ARG A 20 2.40 6.00 -16.22
CA ARG A 20 1.14 5.86 -16.99
C ARG A 20 1.15 4.77 -18.08
N HIS A 21 2.33 4.35 -18.53
CA HIS A 21 2.53 3.28 -19.51
C HIS A 21 3.02 1.96 -18.87
N SER A 22 3.14 1.90 -17.55
CA SER A 22 3.61 0.71 -16.84
C SER A 22 2.64 -0.46 -17.00
N LEU A 23 3.19 -1.66 -17.16
CA LEU A 23 2.41 -2.87 -17.44
C LEU A 23 1.38 -3.19 -16.35
N HIS A 24 1.71 -2.93 -15.08
CA HIS A 24 0.84 -3.26 -13.95
C HIS A 24 -0.52 -2.55 -14.01
N ARG A 25 -0.56 -1.33 -14.59
CA ARG A 25 -1.78 -0.54 -14.81
C ARG A 25 -2.80 -1.28 -15.68
N TYR A 26 -2.33 -2.06 -16.65
CA TYR A 26 -3.17 -2.83 -17.58
C TYR A 26 -3.47 -4.25 -17.08
N LYS A 27 -2.99 -4.63 -15.88
CA LYS A 27 -3.16 -5.96 -15.28
C LYS A 27 -4.13 -5.98 -14.10
N CYS A 28 -4.71 -4.83 -13.76
CA CYS A 28 -5.79 -4.70 -12.79
C CYS A 28 -7.09 -4.32 -13.51
N ASP A 29 -8.21 -4.52 -12.84
CA ASP A 29 -9.55 -4.22 -13.38
C ASP A 29 -9.78 -2.70 -13.45
N GLU A 30 -9.26 -1.98 -12.47
CA GLU A 30 -9.32 -0.52 -12.40
C GLU A 30 -7.94 0.05 -12.05
N SER A 31 -7.59 1.21 -12.60
CA SER A 31 -6.36 1.92 -12.24
C SER A 31 -6.57 3.41 -12.07
N TYR A 32 -5.93 3.98 -11.05
CA TYR A 32 -6.07 5.38 -10.67
C TYR A 32 -4.72 6.06 -10.55
N GLN A 33 -4.62 7.27 -11.10
CA GLN A 33 -3.41 8.06 -10.99
C GLN A 33 -3.29 8.59 -9.56
N LEU A 34 -2.10 8.48 -8.99
CA LEU A 34 -1.73 9.14 -7.74
C LEU A 34 -1.65 10.66 -7.97
N ALA A 35 -1.87 11.45 -6.93
CA ALA A 35 -1.70 12.90 -7.03
C ALA A 35 -0.27 13.27 -7.47
N ASP A 36 -0.17 14.38 -8.18
CA ASP A 36 1.13 14.94 -8.58
C ASP A 36 1.94 15.28 -7.33
N SER A 37 3.06 14.60 -7.17
CA SER A 37 4.05 14.84 -6.12
C SER A 37 5.32 15.44 -6.72
N ILE A 38 6.20 15.98 -5.87
CA ILE A 38 7.48 16.57 -6.29
C ILE A 38 8.35 15.57 -7.06
N THR A 39 8.23 14.27 -6.75
CA THR A 39 8.95 13.20 -7.44
C THR A 39 8.05 12.00 -7.74
N PRO A 40 8.34 11.19 -8.77
CA PRO A 40 7.53 10.00 -9.10
C PRO A 40 7.47 9.00 -7.95
N VAL A 41 8.58 8.85 -7.20
CA VAL A 41 8.63 7.98 -6.02
C VAL A 41 7.78 8.53 -4.88
N GLY A 42 7.76 9.87 -4.71
CA GLY A 42 6.94 10.54 -3.72
C GLY A 42 5.45 10.21 -3.84
N ALA A 43 4.94 10.01 -5.07
CA ALA A 43 3.55 9.68 -5.32
C ALA A 43 3.18 8.36 -4.65
N TYR A 44 4.04 7.34 -4.79
CA TYR A 44 3.85 6.02 -4.18
C TYR A 44 4.10 5.99 -2.67
N LEU A 45 4.66 7.06 -2.10
CA LEU A 45 4.88 7.23 -0.66
C LEU A 45 3.78 8.06 0.00
N ASP A 46 2.84 8.62 -0.77
CA ASP A 46 1.74 9.41 -0.25
C ASP A 46 0.62 8.52 0.30
N ILE A 47 0.69 8.26 1.61
CA ILE A 47 -0.30 7.49 2.37
C ILE A 47 -1.71 8.09 2.21
N ASN A 48 -1.85 9.41 2.29
CA ASN A 48 -3.17 10.04 2.31
C ASN A 48 -3.86 9.89 0.95
N ASN A 49 -3.09 10.06 -0.13
CA ASN A 49 -3.62 9.89 -1.48
C ASN A 49 -4.05 8.43 -1.74
N ILE A 50 -3.22 7.47 -1.36
CA ILE A 50 -3.53 6.04 -1.52
C ILE A 50 -4.78 5.66 -0.71
N ILE A 51 -4.88 6.09 0.55
CA ILE A 51 -6.06 5.83 1.40
C ILE A 51 -7.31 6.52 0.84
N GLY A 52 -7.17 7.75 0.32
CA GLY A 52 -8.27 8.46 -0.34
C GLY A 52 -8.83 7.68 -1.53
N ILE A 53 -7.97 7.24 -2.44
CA ILE A 53 -8.36 6.39 -3.58
C ILE A 53 -9.02 5.10 -3.10
N ALA A 54 -8.46 4.43 -2.08
CA ALA A 54 -9.01 3.19 -1.55
C ALA A 54 -10.43 3.37 -1.01
N LYS A 55 -10.70 4.47 -0.31
CA LYS A 55 -12.04 4.82 0.20
C LYS A 55 -13.01 5.14 -0.92
N ASP A 56 -12.62 6.01 -1.84
CA ASP A 56 -13.46 6.41 -2.97
C ASP A 56 -13.86 5.22 -3.85
N LYS A 57 -13.03 4.17 -3.85
CA LYS A 57 -13.22 2.97 -4.64
C LYS A 57 -13.71 1.79 -3.84
N ASN A 58 -14.06 1.94 -2.56
CA ASN A 58 -14.54 0.85 -1.70
C ASN A 58 -13.60 -0.36 -1.76
N VAL A 59 -12.32 -0.14 -1.46
CA VAL A 59 -11.30 -1.19 -1.39
C VAL A 59 -11.29 -1.77 0.03
N ASP A 60 -11.47 -3.10 0.13
CA ASP A 60 -11.52 -3.79 1.43
C ASP A 60 -10.12 -4.11 1.99
N ALA A 61 -9.12 -4.25 1.11
CA ALA A 61 -7.76 -4.64 1.49
C ALA A 61 -6.70 -4.02 0.58
N ILE A 62 -5.56 -3.64 1.15
CA ILE A 62 -4.40 -3.15 0.42
C ILE A 62 -3.23 -4.10 0.62
N HIS A 63 -2.72 -4.63 -0.49
CA HIS A 63 -1.47 -5.39 -0.53
C HIS A 63 -0.32 -4.46 -0.94
N PRO A 64 0.64 -4.16 -0.04
CA PRO A 64 1.66 -3.13 -0.30
C PRO A 64 2.81 -3.60 -1.21
N GLY A 65 2.88 -4.90 -1.52
CA GLY A 65 4.02 -5.45 -2.25
C GLY A 65 5.26 -5.48 -1.37
N TYR A 66 6.40 -5.02 -1.91
CA TYR A 66 7.67 -4.87 -1.20
C TYR A 66 8.27 -3.51 -1.50
N GLY A 67 9.06 -2.97 -0.57
CA GLY A 67 9.53 -1.59 -0.64
C GLY A 67 8.37 -0.58 -0.48
N PHE A 68 8.65 0.68 -0.79
CA PHE A 68 7.68 1.78 -0.61
C PHE A 68 7.10 1.82 0.81
N LEU A 69 5.82 1.49 0.95
CA LEU A 69 5.08 1.53 2.22
C LEU A 69 4.91 0.14 2.86
N SER A 70 5.52 -0.92 2.32
CA SER A 70 5.35 -2.29 2.82
C SER A 70 5.78 -2.51 4.27
N GLU A 71 6.76 -1.74 4.74
CA GLU A 71 7.27 -1.79 6.11
C GLU A 71 6.88 -0.54 6.92
N ASN A 72 6.03 0.32 6.36
CA ASN A 72 5.67 1.58 6.99
C ASN A 72 4.53 1.36 8.00
N SER A 73 4.87 1.38 9.29
CA SER A 73 3.88 1.24 10.36
C SER A 73 2.76 2.28 10.33
N ASN A 74 3.03 3.51 9.85
CA ASN A 74 2.01 4.55 9.72
C ASN A 74 1.02 4.22 8.60
N PHE A 75 1.47 3.56 7.52
CA PHE A 75 0.58 3.15 6.45
C PHE A 75 -0.35 2.01 6.87
N ALA A 76 0.17 1.00 7.56
CA ALA A 76 -0.65 -0.06 8.14
C ALA A 76 -1.66 0.51 9.14
N LYS A 77 -1.24 1.47 9.98
CA LYS A 77 -2.14 2.16 10.92
C LYS A 77 -3.23 2.95 10.20
N ALA A 78 -2.88 3.66 9.13
CA ALA A 78 -3.85 4.41 8.32
C ALA A 78 -4.88 3.48 7.65
N CYS A 79 -4.47 2.28 7.22
CA CYS A 79 -5.40 1.26 6.74
C CYS A 79 -6.37 0.83 7.85
N GLU A 80 -5.85 0.47 9.04
CA GLU A 80 -6.65 0.08 10.21
C GLU A 80 -7.67 1.16 10.60
N GLU A 81 -7.24 2.43 10.67
CA GLU A 81 -8.07 3.58 11.03
C GLU A 81 -9.19 3.88 10.00
N ASN A 82 -9.04 3.42 8.76
CA ASN A 82 -10.04 3.59 7.70
C ASN A 82 -10.81 2.30 7.38
N GLY A 83 -10.67 1.25 8.22
CA GLY A 83 -11.38 -0.02 8.02
C GLY A 83 -10.89 -0.82 6.81
N ILE A 84 -9.66 -0.58 6.35
CA ILE A 84 -9.04 -1.27 5.23
C ILE A 84 -8.07 -2.31 5.77
N THR A 85 -8.16 -3.54 5.28
CA THR A 85 -7.23 -4.61 5.68
C THR A 85 -5.85 -4.38 5.06
N PHE A 86 -4.85 -4.14 5.89
CA PHE A 86 -3.45 -4.16 5.44
C PHE A 86 -2.99 -5.62 5.31
N VAL A 87 -2.64 -6.07 4.09
CA VAL A 87 -2.16 -7.43 3.85
C VAL A 87 -0.70 -7.54 4.27
N GLY A 88 -0.48 -7.74 5.57
CA GLY A 88 0.82 -7.83 6.20
C GLY A 88 0.72 -7.87 7.73
N PRO A 89 1.84 -7.67 8.45
CA PRO A 89 1.83 -7.58 9.91
C PRO A 89 1.07 -6.34 10.40
N GLN A 90 0.53 -6.42 11.62
CA GLN A 90 -0.14 -5.29 12.27
C GLN A 90 0.81 -4.09 12.43
N ALA A 91 0.26 -2.88 12.47
CA ALA A 91 1.05 -1.63 12.60
C ALA A 91 2.01 -1.66 13.81
N LYS A 92 1.57 -2.22 14.94
CA LYS A 92 2.38 -2.40 16.15
C LYS A 92 3.62 -3.27 15.90
N VAL A 93 3.46 -4.35 15.12
CA VAL A 93 4.53 -5.30 14.80
C VAL A 93 5.54 -4.62 13.86
N LEU A 94 5.06 -3.93 12.84
CA LEU A 94 5.92 -3.14 11.95
C LEU A 94 6.73 -2.08 12.71
N ARG A 95 6.14 -1.42 13.71
CA ARG A 95 6.84 -0.44 14.54
C ARG A 95 7.95 -1.08 15.38
N LEU A 96 7.68 -2.25 15.97
CA LEU A 96 8.65 -2.99 16.78
C LEU A 96 9.87 -3.45 15.95
N PHE A 97 9.63 -3.95 14.74
CA PHE A 97 10.71 -4.43 13.87
C PHE A 97 11.39 -3.32 13.04
N GLY A 98 10.73 -2.18 12.83
CA GLY A 98 11.33 -1.01 12.19
C GLY A 98 12.34 -0.28 13.07
N ASP A 99 12.22 -0.38 14.40
CA ASP A 99 13.22 0.10 15.34
C ASP A 99 14.27 -0.99 15.62
N LYS A 100 15.44 -0.85 14.99
CA LYS A 100 16.56 -1.79 15.15
C LYS A 100 16.99 -1.99 16.61
N THR A 101 16.76 -1.01 17.48
CA THR A 101 17.10 -1.08 18.91
C THR A 101 16.11 -1.95 19.66
N GLU A 102 14.81 -1.75 19.42
CA GLU A 102 13.74 -2.52 20.06
C GLU A 102 13.68 -3.96 19.51
N ALA A 103 13.89 -4.14 18.20
CA ALA A 103 13.99 -5.45 17.58
C ALA A 103 15.09 -6.30 18.23
N ARG A 104 16.24 -5.70 18.59
CA ARG A 104 17.33 -6.40 19.26
C ARG A 104 17.00 -6.79 20.70
N LYS A 105 16.20 -5.99 21.42
CA LYS A 105 15.75 -6.31 22.79
C LYS A 105 14.78 -7.49 22.83
N LEU A 106 13.99 -7.69 21.77
CA LEU A 106 13.06 -8.82 21.62
C LEU A 106 13.74 -10.15 21.28
N ALA A 107 14.96 -10.11 20.76
CA ALA A 107 15.70 -11.28 20.28
C ALA A 107 16.56 -11.97 21.36
N ILE A 108 16.49 -11.50 22.61
CA ILE A 108 17.24 -12.00 23.78
C ILE A 108 16.24 -12.54 24.80
#